data_AF-A0A1I6SFJ6-F1
#
_entry.id   AF-A0A1I6SFJ6-F1
#
_cell.length_a   1.000
_cell.length_b   1.000
_cell.length_c   1.000
_cell.angle_alpha   90.00
_cell.angle_beta   90.00
_cell.angle_gamma   90.00
#
_symmetry.space_group_name_H-M   'P 1'
#
loop_
_entity.id
_entity.type
_entity.pdbx_description
1 polymer ?
#
loop_
_entity_poly.entity_id
_entity_poly.type
_entity_poly.pdbx_seq_one_letter_code
_entity_poly.pdbx_strand_id
1 'polypeptide(L)' 'MERGTLVINALIERGVLPKDDSQVITGVIQALMMLRLHKDEIGEELFPKVIDKLIDYVSEGLTNKK' A
#
# COMPACT_ATOMS: atom_id res chain seq x y z
N MET A 1 0.03 -13.39 8.17
CA MET A 1 0.64 -12.76 6.98
C MET A 1 0.47 -13.59 5.71
N GLU A 2 0.45 -14.94 5.79
CA GLU A 2 0.40 -15.84 4.62
C GLU A 2 -0.65 -15.52 3.55
N ARG A 3 -1.89 -15.17 3.93
CA ARG A 3 -2.94 -14.87 2.93
C ARG A 3 -2.67 -13.61 2.12
N GLY A 4 -2.07 -12.58 2.73
CA GLY A 4 -1.73 -11.33 2.04
C GLY A 4 -0.61 -11.56 1.02
N THR A 5 0.44 -12.27 1.43
CA THR A 5 1.57 -12.58 0.56
C THR A 5 1.19 -13.44 -0.64
N LEU A 6 0.23 -14.37 -0.50
CA LEU A 6 -0.27 -15.17 -1.63
C LEU A 6 -0.89 -14.30 -2.74
N VAL A 7 -1.71 -13.32 -2.37
CA VAL A 7 -2.33 -12.40 -3.34
C VAL A 7 -1.26 -11.53 -4.00
N ILE A 8 -0.32 -11.00 -3.21
CA ILE A 8 0.78 -10.19 -3.75
C ILE A 8 1.64 -10.99 -4.71
N ASN A 9 2.01 -12.24 -4.37
CA ASN A 9 2.76 -13.11 -5.27
C ASN A 9 2.05 -13.33 -6.61
N ALA A 10 0.74 -13.60 -6.59
CA ALA A 10 -0.04 -13.74 -7.82
C ALA A 10 -0.06 -12.46 -8.67
N LEU A 11 -0.03 -11.28 -8.05
CA LEU A 11 0.03 -9.99 -8.76
C LEU A 11 1.43 -9.69 -9.32
N ILE A 12 2.49 -10.11 -8.63
CA ILE A 12 3.88 -10.04 -9.13
C ILE A 12 4.04 -10.95 -10.34
N GLU A 13 3.55 -12.19 -10.27
CA GLU A 13 3.60 -13.17 -11.38
C GLU A 13 2.86 -12.66 -12.63
N ARG A 14 1.77 -11.92 -12.43
CA ARG A 14 1.01 -11.26 -13.52
C ARG A 14 1.67 -9.99 -14.05
N GLY A 15 2.77 -9.54 -13.46
CA GLY A 15 3.49 -8.31 -13.85
C GLY A 15 2.75 -7.02 -13.48
N VAL A 16 1.75 -7.08 -12.60
CA VAL A 16 1.00 -5.91 -12.12
C VAL A 16 1.78 -5.18 -11.04
N LEU A 17 2.46 -5.94 -10.18
CA LEU A 17 3.34 -5.43 -9.13
C LEU A 17 4.82 -5.68 -9.50
N PRO A 18 5.76 -4.94 -8.91
CA PRO A 18 7.17 -5.08 -9.23
C PRO A 18 7.69 -6.42 -8.66
N LYS A 19 8.75 -6.95 -9.26
CA LYS A 19 9.43 -8.15 -8.74
C LYS A 19 10.24 -7.78 -7.50
N ASP A 20 9.54 -7.61 -6.38
CA ASP A 20 10.08 -7.26 -5.08
C ASP A 20 9.59 -8.25 -4.00
N ASP A 21 10.03 -8.11 -2.77
CA ASP A 21 9.62 -8.96 -1.65
C ASP A 21 8.13 -8.77 -1.33
N SER A 22 7.36 -9.85 -1.52
CA SER A 22 5.93 -9.88 -1.24
C SER A 22 5.57 -9.55 0.21
N GLN A 23 6.46 -9.84 1.18
CA GLN A 23 6.26 -9.49 2.59
C GLN A 23 6.38 -7.99 2.79
N VAL A 24 7.34 -7.34 2.12
CA VAL A 24 7.53 -5.89 2.16
C VAL A 24 6.31 -5.19 1.57
N ILE A 25 5.87 -5.58 0.37
CA ILE A 25 4.68 -5.00 -0.28
C ILE A 25 3.43 -5.20 0.60
N THR A 26 3.25 -6.40 1.17
CA THR A 26 2.14 -6.67 2.10
C THR A 26 2.21 -5.75 3.31
N GLY A 27 3.40 -5.54 3.88
CA GLY A 27 3.65 -4.64 5.01
C GLY A 27 3.31 -3.19 4.69
N VAL A 28 3.69 -2.69 3.51
CA VAL A 28 3.34 -1.34 3.03
C VAL A 28 1.84 -1.14 2.97
N ILE A 29 1.11 -2.09 2.36
CA ILE A 29 -0.36 -2.03 2.26
C ILE A 29 -1.00 -2.10 3.65
N GLN A 30 -0.48 -2.94 4.55
CA GLN A 30 -0.97 -3.01 5.93
C GLN A 30 -0.75 -1.71 6.69
N ALA A 31 0.42 -1.10 6.58
CA ALA A 31 0.73 0.18 7.21
C ALA A 31 -0.22 1.29 6.72
N LEU A 32 -0.47 1.36 5.41
CA LEU A 32 -1.45 2.27 4.81
C LEU A 32 -2.85 2.09 5.42
N MET A 33 -3.30 0.83 5.58
CA MET A 33 -4.60 0.55 6.17
C MET A 33 -4.70 0.95 7.65
N MET A 34 -3.59 0.85 8.41
CA MET A 34 -3.51 1.22 9.82
C MET A 34 -3.62 2.73 10.06
N LEU A 35 -3.23 3.57 9.09
CA LEU A 35 -3.31 5.03 9.23
C LEU A 35 -4.74 5.54 9.53
N ARG A 36 -5.78 4.78 9.15
CA ARG A 36 -7.16 5.09 9.51
C ARG A 36 -7.41 5.15 11.02
N LEU A 37 -6.61 4.44 11.82
CA LEU A 37 -6.71 4.45 13.29
C LEU A 37 -6.14 5.74 13.90
N HIS A 38 -5.37 6.51 13.12
CA HIS A 38 -4.72 7.76 13.53
C HIS A 38 -5.31 8.97 12.80
N LYS A 39 -6.53 8.86 12.26
CA LYS A 39 -7.18 9.96 11.52
C LYS A 39 -7.36 11.21 12.37
N ASP A 40 -7.58 11.05 13.67
CA ASP A 40 -7.76 12.12 14.65
C ASP A 40 -6.45 12.92 14.82
N GLU A 41 -5.30 12.24 14.80
CA GLU A 41 -3.96 12.84 14.90
C GLU A 41 -3.57 13.59 13.61
N ILE A 42 -4.05 13.10 12.46
CA ILE A 42 -3.85 13.72 11.14
C ILE A 42 -4.83 14.91 10.94
N GLY A 43 -5.98 14.86 11.62
CA GLY A 43 -7.11 15.77 11.46
C GLY A 43 -8.20 15.16 10.59
N GLU A 44 -9.41 15.02 11.15
CA GLU A 44 -10.55 14.33 10.52
C GLU A 44 -10.93 14.88 9.14
N GLU A 45 -10.88 16.21 8.95
CA GLU A 45 -11.18 16.85 7.67
C GLU A 45 -10.04 16.72 6.65
N LEU A 46 -8.80 16.58 7.14
CA LEU A 46 -7.59 16.49 6.32
C LEU A 46 -7.30 15.06 5.90
N PHE A 47 -7.65 14.08 6.75
CA PHE A 47 -7.37 12.67 6.57
C PHE A 47 -7.81 12.11 5.20
N PRO A 48 -9.03 12.40 4.68
CA PRO A 48 -9.44 11.90 3.36
C PRO A 48 -8.53 12.39 2.24
N LYS A 49 -8.04 13.63 2.30
CA LYS A 49 -7.13 14.20 1.29
C LYS A 49 -5.71 13.61 1.40
N VAL A 50 -5.27 13.36 2.64
CA VAL A 50 -3.96 12.78 2.91
C VAL A 50 -3.90 11.33 2.45
N ILE A 51 -4.89 10.50 2.80
CA ILE A 51 -4.89 9.09 2.43
C ILE A 51 -5.00 8.90 0.91
N ASP A 52 -5.75 9.77 0.23
CA ASP A 52 -5.87 9.78 -1.23
C ASP A 52 -4.50 10.05 -1.89
N LYS A 53 -3.80 11.09 -1.44
CA LYS A 53 -2.44 11.38 -1.91
C LYS A 53 -1.43 10.29 -1.55
N LEU A 54 -1.58 9.65 -0.40
CA LEU A 54 -0.68 8.59 0.02
C LEU A 54 -0.89 7.32 -0.82
N ILE A 55 -2.13 7.02 -1.21
CA ILE A 55 -2.46 5.97 -2.18
C ILE A 55 -1.83 6.28 -3.54
N ASP A 56 -1.91 7.52 -4.03
CA ASP A 56 -1.26 7.92 -5.29
C ASP A 56 0.25 7.63 -5.23
N TYR A 57 0.95 8.12 -4.21
CA TYR A 57 2.40 7.95 -4.08
C TYR A 57 2.81 6.48 -3.95
N VAL A 58 2.08 5.70 -3.16
CA VAL A 58 2.34 4.27 -2.99
C VAL A 58 2.06 3.51 -4.28
N SER A 59 0.95 3.80 -4.95
CA SER A 59 0.58 3.14 -6.21
C SER A 59 1.59 3.45 -7.31
N GLU A 60 2.02 4.71 -7.41
CA GLU A 60 3.07 5.13 -8.33
C GLU A 60 4.39 4.40 -8.02
N GLY A 61 4.83 4.37 -6.76
CA GLY A 61 6.04 3.66 -6.34
C GLY A 61 5.99 2.13 -6.54
N LEU A 62 4.80 1.53 -6.43
CA LEU A 62 4.61 0.09 -6.65
C LEU A 62 4.44 -0.28 -8.12
N THR A 63 4.08 0.64 -9.01
CA THR A 63 3.77 0.30 -10.42
C THR A 63 4.76 0.88 -11.42
N ASN A 64 5.44 1.99 -11.09
CA ASN A 64 6.45 2.56 -11.96
C ASN A 64 7.79 1.89 -11.72
N LYS A 65 8.27 1.19 -12.76
CA LYS A 65 9.67 0.75 -12.84
C LYS A 65 10.57 1.99 -12.87
N LYS A 66 11.50 2.10 -11.93
CA LYS A 66 12.79 2.74 -12.24
C LYS A 66 13.63 1.79 -13.08
#